data_AF-A0A7S2LY19-F1
#
_entry.id   AF-A0A7S2LY19-F1
#
_cell.length_a   1.000
_cell.length_b   1.000
_cell.length_c   1.000
_cell.angle_alpha   90.00
_cell.angle_beta   90.00
_cell.angle_gamma   90.00
#
_symmetry.space_group_name_H-M   'P 1'
#
loop_
_entity.id
_entity.type
_entity.pdbx_description
1 polymer ?
#
loop_
_entity_poly.entity_id
_entity_poly.type
_entity_poly.pdbx_seq_one_letter_code
_entity_poly.pdbx_strand_id
1 'polypeptide(L)'
;CPAGTFAQYENTNLQCQQCPEGSISLEGAKYCVTTKDNLTSVGLQVLGIIFVVISWSSTIGYMVWLYLKRKDPVVKMSQPESLFLLCVGAIISTSTIIPLTLAEAAPGESTRGASAACRSIPFLYSLGWVLMYTSLTAKSWRLFKVASNAELVRRVKISVNEIYVTVAVVVLFDLII
;
A
#
# COMPACT_ATOMS: atom_id res chain seq x y z
N CYS A 1 -24.91 -19.35 32.68
CA CYS A 1 -24.42 -17.96 32.76
C CYS A 1 -25.34 -17.07 31.93
N PRO A 2 -25.90 -15.99 32.50
CA PRO A 2 -26.76 -15.04 31.77
C PRO A 2 -25.99 -14.34 30.64
N ALA A 3 -26.71 -13.77 29.68
CA ALA A 3 -26.13 -13.00 28.58
C ALA A 3 -25.17 -11.91 29.11
N GLY A 4 -23.99 -11.79 28.51
CA GLY A 4 -22.92 -10.88 28.95
C GLY A 4 -21.96 -11.45 30.00
N THR A 5 -22.09 -12.73 30.35
CA THR A 5 -21.14 -13.45 31.21
C THR A 5 -20.64 -14.74 30.54
N PHE A 6 -19.44 -15.19 30.87
CA PHE A 6 -18.83 -16.42 30.34
C PHE A 6 -18.29 -17.32 31.47
N ALA A 7 -18.21 -18.62 31.21
CA ALA A 7 -17.57 -19.59 32.11
C ALA A 7 -16.58 -20.46 31.31
N GLN A 8 -15.30 -20.32 31.61
CA GLN A 8 -14.21 -21.00 30.89
C GLN A 8 -14.10 -22.50 31.27
N TYR A 9 -14.66 -22.89 32.41
CA TYR A 9 -14.66 -24.26 32.94
C TYR A 9 -16.04 -24.63 33.48
N GLU A 10 -16.44 -25.88 33.31
CA GLU A 10 -17.70 -26.42 33.83
C GLU A 10 -17.57 -26.65 35.34
N ASN A 11 -17.73 -25.58 36.12
CA ASN A 11 -17.65 -25.62 37.57
C ASN A 11 -19.05 -25.74 38.18
N THR A 12 -19.22 -26.69 39.10
CA THR A 12 -20.41 -26.93 39.93
C THR A 12 -20.86 -25.72 40.76
N ASN A 13 -20.05 -24.66 40.86
CA ASN A 13 -20.29 -23.45 41.64
C ASN A 13 -20.84 -22.25 40.85
N LEU A 14 -21.24 -22.40 39.57
CA LEU A 14 -21.95 -21.36 38.79
C LEU A 14 -21.23 -19.98 38.70
N GLN A 15 -19.91 -19.91 38.88
CA GLN A 15 -19.18 -18.65 38.80
C GLN A 15 -19.05 -18.18 37.34
N CYS A 16 -19.83 -17.16 36.98
CA CYS A 16 -19.83 -16.52 35.67
C CYS A 16 -19.02 -15.23 35.75
N GLN A 17 -18.00 -15.11 34.89
CA GLN A 17 -17.19 -13.90 34.80
C GLN A 17 -17.83 -12.92 33.81
N GLN A 18 -17.86 -11.63 34.13
CA GLN A 18 -18.33 -10.60 33.19
C GLN A 18 -17.39 -10.50 31.98
N CYS A 19 -17.99 -10.32 30.80
CA CYS A 19 -17.24 -10.02 29.60
C CYS A 19 -16.61 -8.61 29.66
N PRO A 20 -15.38 -8.41 29.16
CA PRO A 20 -14.75 -7.09 29.07
C PRO A 20 -15.55 -6.16 28.15
N GLU A 21 -15.46 -4.85 28.38
CA GLU A 21 -16.17 -3.82 27.60
C GLU A 21 -15.97 -4.02 26.09
N GLY A 22 -17.08 -4.01 25.32
CA GLY A 22 -17.07 -4.25 23.87
C GLY A 22 -17.18 -5.72 23.44
N SER A 23 -17.43 -6.64 24.38
CA SER A 23 -17.69 -8.05 24.06
C SER A 23 -19.04 -8.55 24.58
N ILE A 24 -19.71 -9.36 23.76
CA ILE A 24 -21.01 -9.97 24.07
C ILE A 24 -20.86 -11.47 24.23
N SER A 25 -21.72 -12.09 25.02
CA SER A 25 -21.83 -13.54 25.11
C SER A 25 -23.29 -13.96 25.04
N LEU A 26 -23.55 -15.05 24.31
CA LEU A 26 -24.84 -15.73 24.32
C LEU A 26 -25.01 -16.48 25.64
N GLU A 27 -26.26 -16.76 26.03
CA GLU A 27 -26.53 -17.53 27.24
C GLU A 27 -25.82 -18.89 27.21
N GLY A 28 -25.00 -19.16 28.23
CA GLY A 28 -24.22 -20.40 28.33
C GLY A 28 -22.92 -20.44 27.50
N ALA A 29 -22.48 -19.33 26.92
CA ALA A 29 -21.23 -19.29 26.15
C ALA A 29 -19.98 -19.49 27.04
N LYS A 30 -19.01 -20.26 26.52
CA LYS A 30 -17.71 -20.53 27.18
C LYS A 30 -16.67 -19.42 26.94
N TYR A 31 -16.94 -18.50 26.00
CA TYR A 31 -16.07 -17.39 25.64
C TYR A 31 -16.90 -16.16 25.27
N CYS A 32 -16.32 -14.97 25.48
CA CYS A 32 -16.88 -13.71 25.00
C CYS A 32 -16.45 -13.47 23.54
N VAL A 33 -17.33 -12.92 22.72
CA VAL A 33 -17.01 -12.45 21.37
C VAL A 33 -16.97 -10.92 21.37
N THR A 34 -15.86 -10.35 20.93
CA THR A 34 -15.72 -8.90 20.77
C THR A 34 -16.49 -8.46 19.53
N THR A 35 -17.50 -7.61 19.70
CA THR A 35 -18.18 -6.96 18.56
C THR A 35 -17.29 -5.78 18.17
N LYS A 36 -16.49 -5.94 17.11
CA LYS A 36 -15.78 -4.79 16.53
C LYS A 36 -16.81 -3.93 15.78
N ASP A 37 -17.27 -2.85 16.41
CA ASP A 37 -18.19 -1.89 15.80
C ASP A 37 -17.55 -1.02 14.71
N ASN A 38 -16.23 -1.16 14.49
CA ASN A 38 -15.44 -0.44 13.48
C ASN A 38 -15.10 -1.30 12.25
N LEU A 39 -15.99 -2.22 11.83
CA LEU A 39 -15.83 -2.82 10.50
C LEU A 39 -15.94 -1.71 9.45
N THR A 40 -14.97 -1.66 8.53
CA THR A 40 -15.04 -0.76 7.39
C THR A 40 -16.33 -1.03 6.62
N SER A 41 -17.12 0.04 6.41
CA SER A 41 -18.38 -0.07 5.66
C SER A 41 -18.13 -0.71 4.30
N VAL A 42 -18.99 -1.68 3.93
CA VAL A 42 -18.92 -2.39 2.65
C VAL A 42 -18.89 -1.40 1.49
N GLY A 43 -19.59 -0.26 1.59
CA GLY A 43 -19.58 0.77 0.57
C GLY A 43 -18.19 1.39 0.35
N LEU A 44 -17.43 1.60 1.42
CA LEU A 44 -16.06 2.13 1.34
C LEU A 44 -15.11 1.11 0.71
N GLN A 45 -15.27 -0.18 1.05
CA GLN A 45 -14.45 -1.24 0.47
C GLN A 45 -14.68 -1.36 -1.04
N VAL A 46 -15.94 -1.34 -1.49
CA VAL A 46 -16.30 -1.37 -2.92
C VAL A 46 -15.74 -0.16 -3.66
N LEU A 47 -15.89 1.04 -3.08
CA LEU A 47 -15.35 2.27 -3.65
C LEU A 47 -13.83 2.25 -3.77
N GLY A 48 -13.14 1.71 -2.76
CA GLY A 48 -11.68 1.52 -2.79
C GLY A 48 -11.23 0.61 -3.95
N ILE A 49 -11.90 -0.54 -4.13
CA ILE A 49 -11.57 -1.48 -5.21
C ILE A 49 -11.81 -0.85 -6.59
N ILE A 50 -12.87 -0.07 -6.76
CA ILE A 50 -13.14 0.66 -8.02
C ILE A 50 -11.97 1.60 -8.36
N PHE A 51 -11.46 2.35 -7.38
CA PHE A 51 -10.30 3.23 -7.61
C PHE A 51 -9.03 2.48 -7.98
N VAL A 52 -8.80 1.29 -7.39
CA VAL A 52 -7.66 0.43 -7.78
C VAL A 52 -7.77 0.04 -9.25
N VAL A 53 -8.93 -0.44 -9.69
CA VAL A 53 -9.14 -0.89 -11.08
C VAL A 53 -8.96 0.28 -12.08
N ILE A 54 -9.49 1.46 -11.76
CA ILE A 54 -9.32 2.65 -12.60
C ILE A 54 -7.86 3.10 -12.67
N SER A 55 -7.16 3.06 -11.54
CA SER A 55 -5.74 3.46 -11.49
C SER A 55 -4.85 2.49 -12.26
N TRP A 56 -5.07 1.18 -12.09
CA TRP A 56 -4.32 0.14 -12.79
C TRP A 56 -4.57 0.17 -14.29
N SER A 57 -5.83 0.31 -14.72
CA SER A 57 -6.14 0.42 -16.15
C SER A 57 -5.50 1.66 -16.78
N SER A 58 -5.53 2.80 -16.11
CA SER A 58 -4.88 4.02 -16.58
C SER A 58 -3.36 3.86 -16.67
N THR A 59 -2.71 3.34 -15.63
CA THR A 59 -1.25 3.15 -15.59
C THR A 59 -0.76 2.14 -16.62
N ILE A 60 -1.45 1.01 -16.79
CA ILE A 60 -1.13 0.02 -17.83
C ILE A 60 -1.33 0.65 -19.22
N GLY A 61 -2.40 1.40 -19.43
CA GLY A 61 -2.65 2.13 -20.68
C GLY A 61 -1.51 3.10 -21.03
N TYR A 62 -1.05 3.90 -20.06
CA TYR A 62 0.11 4.77 -20.25
C TYR A 62 1.40 4.00 -20.48
N MET A 63 1.62 2.89 -19.79
CA MET A 63 2.79 2.05 -19.96
C MET A 63 2.88 1.45 -21.37
N VAL A 64 1.76 0.95 -21.90
CA VAL A 64 1.65 0.46 -23.28
C VAL A 64 1.88 1.59 -24.28
N TRP A 65 1.27 2.76 -24.06
CA TRP A 65 1.45 3.93 -24.92
C TRP A 65 2.92 4.37 -24.98
N LEU A 66 3.60 4.45 -23.83
CA LEU A 66 5.02 4.79 -23.74
C LEU A 66 5.91 3.78 -24.49
N TYR A 67 5.55 2.50 -24.44
CA TYR A 67 6.28 1.45 -25.16
C TYR A 67 6.12 1.58 -26.67
N LEU A 68 4.87 1.74 -27.15
CA LEU A 68 4.58 1.88 -28.59
C LEU A 68 5.17 3.17 -29.18
N LYS A 69 5.13 4.26 -28.42
CA LYS A 69 5.54 5.61 -28.86
C LYS A 69 6.95 5.99 -28.41
N ARG A 70 7.79 5.03 -28.03
CA ARG A 70 9.18 5.24 -27.57
C ARG A 70 10.07 6.00 -28.56
N LYS A 71 9.74 5.95 -29.86
CA LYS A 71 10.50 6.63 -30.92
C LYS A 71 10.10 8.09 -31.11
N ASP A 72 8.93 8.52 -30.62
CA ASP A 72 8.48 9.90 -30.79
C ASP A 72 9.37 10.87 -29.99
N PRO A 73 9.73 12.03 -30.57
CA PRO A 73 10.66 12.96 -29.96
C PRO A 73 10.16 13.47 -28.60
N VAL A 74 8.85 13.62 -28.43
CA VAL A 74 8.22 14.05 -27.17
C VAL A 74 8.45 13.04 -26.04
N VAL A 75 8.26 11.75 -26.31
CA VAL A 75 8.45 10.67 -25.32
C VAL A 75 9.93 10.49 -25.02
N LYS A 76 10.78 10.53 -26.06
CA LYS A 76 12.22 10.39 -25.93
C LYS A 76 12.85 11.52 -25.09
N MET A 77 12.37 12.76 -25.25
CA MET A 77 12.81 13.91 -24.44
C MET A 77 12.42 13.76 -22.97
N SER A 78 11.29 13.11 -22.69
CA SER A 78 10.77 12.91 -21.33
C SER A 78 11.45 11.81 -20.52
N GLN A 79 12.37 11.05 -21.13
CA GLN A 79 13.09 9.91 -20.54
C GLN A 79 12.15 8.78 -20.11
N PRO A 80 11.88 7.80 -20.99
CA PRO A 80 10.86 6.79 -20.76
C PRO A 80 11.13 5.91 -19.52
N GLU A 81 12.39 5.76 -19.10
CA GLU A 81 12.77 4.90 -17.96
C GLU A 81 12.25 5.46 -16.62
N SER A 82 12.32 6.78 -16.41
CA SER A 82 11.78 7.43 -15.19
C SER A 82 10.25 7.35 -15.15
N LEU A 83 9.59 7.55 -16.29
CA LEU A 83 8.13 7.43 -16.38
C LEU A 83 7.66 6.00 -16.08
N PHE A 84 8.40 4.98 -16.53
CA PHE A 84 8.07 3.59 -16.24
C PHE A 84 8.16 3.28 -14.73
N LEU A 85 9.23 3.73 -14.06
CA LEU A 85 9.37 3.58 -12.61
C LEU A 85 8.24 4.27 -11.84
N LEU A 86 7.76 5.43 -12.32
CA LEU A 86 6.63 6.12 -11.72
C LEU A 86 5.33 5.30 -11.83
N CYS A 87 5.07 4.71 -13.01
CA CYS A 87 3.91 3.82 -13.19
C CYS A 87 3.99 2.57 -12.30
N VAL A 88 5.19 1.98 -12.15
CA VAL A 88 5.40 0.84 -11.25
C VAL A 88 5.13 1.24 -9.79
N GLY A 89 5.65 2.39 -9.34
CA GLY A 89 5.35 2.92 -8.01
C GLY A 89 3.86 3.17 -7.78
N ALA A 90 3.13 3.62 -8.80
CA ALA A 90 1.67 3.79 -8.76
C ALA A 90 0.90 2.50 -8.56
N ILE A 91 1.27 1.44 -9.27
CA ILE A 91 0.65 0.13 -9.10
C ILE A 91 0.91 -0.39 -7.69
N ILE A 92 2.15 -0.29 -7.19
CA ILE A 92 2.51 -0.75 -5.84
C ILE A 92 1.77 0.04 -4.76
N SER A 93 1.77 1.37 -4.84
CA SER A 93 1.11 2.23 -3.86
C SER A 93 -0.40 1.98 -3.82
N THR A 94 -1.06 1.85 -4.98
CA THR A 94 -2.51 1.56 -5.06
C THR A 94 -2.85 0.14 -4.63
N SER A 95 -1.90 -0.80 -4.72
CA SER A 95 -2.08 -2.16 -4.19
C SER A 95 -2.30 -2.18 -2.68
N THR A 96 -1.89 -1.13 -1.94
CA THR A 96 -2.11 -0.99 -0.49
C THR A 96 -3.59 -0.97 -0.10
N ILE A 97 -4.48 -0.59 -1.03
CA ILE A 97 -5.93 -0.60 -0.78
C ILE A 97 -6.45 -2.03 -0.57
N ILE A 98 -5.83 -3.03 -1.20
CA ILE A 98 -6.23 -4.44 -1.10
C ILE A 98 -6.03 -5.01 0.33
N PRO A 99 -4.83 -4.97 0.93
CA PRO A 99 -4.67 -5.42 2.32
C PRO A 99 -5.46 -4.55 3.30
N LEU A 100 -5.73 -3.28 2.97
CA LEU A 100 -6.57 -2.42 3.80
C LEU A 100 -8.03 -2.94 3.87
N THR A 101 -8.58 -3.49 2.78
CA THR A 101 -9.92 -4.09 2.79
C THR A 101 -9.95 -5.47 3.43
N LEU A 102 -8.84 -6.22 3.40
CA LEU A 102 -8.69 -7.57 3.97
C LEU A 102 -8.15 -7.59 5.41
N ALA A 103 -7.86 -6.42 5.98
CA ALA A 103 -7.29 -6.27 7.33
C ALA A 103 -8.27 -6.64 8.45
N GLU A 104 -9.58 -6.65 8.16
CA GLU A 104 -10.60 -7.02 9.13
C GLU A 104 -11.01 -8.49 8.95
N ALA A 105 -10.89 -9.30 10.01
CA ALA A 105 -11.41 -10.66 10.04
C ALA A 105 -12.84 -10.67 10.60
N ALA A 106 -13.75 -11.41 9.95
CA ALA A 106 -15.10 -11.64 10.47
C ALA A 106 -15.07 -12.46 11.78
N PRO A 107 -16.08 -12.32 12.66
CA PRO A 107 -16.16 -13.12 13.89
C PRO A 107 -16.20 -14.63 13.57
N GLY A 108 -15.20 -15.38 14.02
CA GLY A 108 -15.08 -16.83 13.78
C GLY A 108 -14.15 -17.24 12.63
N GLU A 109 -13.56 -16.29 11.91
CA GLU A 109 -12.59 -16.56 10.84
C GLU A 109 -11.13 -16.52 11.36
N SER A 110 -10.22 -17.24 10.69
CA SER A 110 -8.82 -17.31 11.11
C SER A 110 -8.13 -15.94 10.99
N THR A 111 -7.63 -15.40 12.10
CA THR A 111 -6.97 -14.08 12.20
C THR A 111 -5.62 -13.99 11.48
N ARG A 112 -5.11 -15.12 10.96
CA ARG A 112 -3.81 -15.20 10.30
C ARG A 112 -3.77 -14.42 8.99
N GLY A 113 -4.85 -14.46 8.19
CA GLY A 113 -4.95 -13.71 6.94
C GLY A 113 -4.98 -12.19 7.18
N ALA A 114 -5.84 -11.75 8.08
CA ALA A 114 -5.96 -10.35 8.50
C ALA A 114 -4.64 -9.79 9.07
N SER A 115 -3.95 -10.57 9.92
CA SER A 115 -2.66 -10.15 10.49
C SER A 115 -1.57 -9.96 9.44
N ALA A 116 -1.55 -10.81 8.41
CA ALA A 116 -0.60 -10.70 7.30
C ALA A 116 -0.89 -9.46 6.43
N ALA A 117 -2.17 -9.19 6.15
CA ALA A 117 -2.62 -7.99 5.45
C ALA A 117 -2.25 -6.71 6.21
N CYS A 118 -2.52 -6.64 7.51
CA CYS A 118 -2.15 -5.49 8.35
C CYS A 118 -0.65 -5.17 8.31
N ARG A 119 0.20 -6.19 8.29
CA ARG A 119 1.66 -6.01 8.26
C ARG A 119 2.17 -5.53 6.90
N SER A 120 1.50 -5.83 5.80
CA SER A 120 1.96 -5.46 4.46
C SER A 120 1.59 -4.03 4.04
N ILE A 121 0.62 -3.40 4.71
CA ILE A 121 0.18 -2.02 4.46
C ILE A 121 1.36 -1.01 4.45
N PRO A 122 2.16 -0.87 5.53
CA PRO A 122 3.22 0.14 5.55
C PRO A 122 4.27 -0.09 4.46
N PHE A 123 4.61 -1.35 4.17
CA PHE A 123 5.58 -1.68 3.12
C PHE A 123 5.08 -1.31 1.73
N LEU A 124 3.84 -1.65 1.37
CA LEU A 124 3.30 -1.32 0.05
C LEU A 124 3.15 0.19 -0.14
N TYR A 125 2.73 0.90 0.91
CA TYR A 125 2.58 2.34 0.86
C TYR A 125 3.94 3.05 0.74
N SER A 126 4.89 2.72 1.62
CA SER A 126 6.22 3.33 1.65
C SER A 126 6.99 3.07 0.36
N LEU A 127 7.04 1.81 -0.07
CA LEU A 127 7.80 1.41 -1.25
C LEU A 127 7.23 2.02 -2.53
N GLY A 128 5.90 2.09 -2.65
CA GLY A 128 5.25 2.80 -3.76
C GLY A 128 5.58 4.31 -3.77
N TRP A 129 5.51 4.95 -2.60
CA TRP A 129 5.81 6.38 -2.44
C TRP A 129 7.25 6.72 -2.75
N VAL A 130 8.21 5.97 -2.19
CA VAL A 130 9.65 6.16 -2.41
C VAL A 130 10.00 6.03 -3.89
N LEU A 131 9.44 5.04 -4.60
CA LEU A 131 9.68 4.86 -6.03
C LEU A 131 9.17 6.05 -6.86
N MET A 132 7.97 6.56 -6.56
CA MET A 132 7.43 7.74 -7.24
C MET A 132 8.27 8.99 -6.99
N TYR A 133 8.53 9.32 -5.72
CA TYR A 133 9.26 10.53 -5.34
C TYR A 133 10.70 10.53 -5.81
N THR A 134 11.36 9.37 -5.78
CA THR A 134 12.73 9.25 -6.27
C THR A 134 12.78 9.41 -7.79
N SER A 135 11.81 8.85 -8.53
CA SER A 135 11.72 9.05 -9.97
C SER A 135 11.51 10.52 -10.35
N LEU A 136 10.57 11.20 -9.67
CA LEU A 136 10.31 12.62 -9.89
C LEU A 136 11.52 13.48 -9.54
N THR A 137 12.15 13.23 -8.39
CA THR A 137 13.35 13.96 -7.95
C THR A 137 14.50 13.75 -8.92
N ALA A 138 14.72 12.53 -9.42
CA ALA A 138 15.76 12.26 -10.42
C ALA A 138 15.53 13.05 -11.72
N LYS A 139 14.27 13.15 -12.17
CA LYS A 139 13.89 13.96 -13.34
C LYS A 139 14.13 15.45 -13.10
N SER A 140 13.69 15.97 -11.95
CA SER A 140 13.88 17.37 -11.56
C SER A 140 15.36 17.73 -11.42
N TRP A 141 16.15 16.86 -10.79
CA TRP A 141 17.59 17.04 -10.61
C TRP A 141 18.33 17.07 -11.94
N ARG A 142 17.98 16.18 -12.87
CA ARG A 142 18.56 16.19 -14.22
C ARG A 142 18.22 17.48 -14.95
N LEU A 143 16.99 17.97 -14.86
CA LEU A 143 16.60 19.23 -15.49
C LEU A 143 17.39 20.41 -14.91
N PHE A 144 17.51 20.47 -13.57
CA PHE A 144 18.30 21.48 -12.87
C PHE A 144 19.78 21.44 -13.30
N LYS A 145 20.39 20.25 -13.35
CA LYS A 145 21.78 20.06 -13.76
C LYS A 145 22.00 20.46 -15.23
N VAL A 146 21.06 20.16 -16.12
CA VAL A 146 21.13 20.58 -17.53
C VAL A 146 21.00 22.09 -17.64
N ALA A 147 20.07 22.72 -16.92
CA ALA A 147 19.88 24.17 -16.92
C ALA A 147 21.12 24.92 -16.39
N SER A 148 21.65 24.50 -15.23
CA SER A 148 22.84 25.11 -14.63
C SER A 148 24.10 24.97 -15.49
N ASN A 149 24.28 23.85 -16.20
CA ASN A 149 25.41 23.69 -17.12
C ASN A 149 25.19 24.35 -18.49
N ALA A 150 23.93 24.63 -18.87
CA ALA A 150 23.62 25.38 -20.08
C ALA A 150 24.07 26.84 -19.97
N GLU A 151 23.98 27.45 -18.78
CA GLU A 151 24.55 28.78 -18.51
C GLU A 151 26.07 28.82 -18.74
N LEU A 152 26.74 27.70 -18.49
CA LEU A 152 28.18 27.52 -18.72
C LEU A 152 28.52 26.98 -20.13
N VAL A 153 27.52 26.86 -21.03
CA VAL A 153 27.64 26.33 -22.40
C VAL A 153 28.31 24.94 -22.43
N ARG A 154 28.15 24.14 -21.36
CA ARG A 154 28.79 22.82 -21.21
C ARG A 154 27.76 21.71 -21.39
N ARG A 155 27.98 20.83 -22.39
CA ARG A 155 27.14 19.64 -22.58
C ARG A 155 27.43 18.59 -21.50
N VAL A 156 26.41 18.19 -20.76
CA VAL A 156 26.49 17.10 -19.77
C VAL A 156 25.65 15.91 -20.22
N LYS A 157 26.25 14.72 -20.29
CA LYS A 157 25.55 13.47 -20.56
C LYS A 157 25.28 12.77 -19.23
N ILE A 158 24.01 12.62 -18.86
CA ILE A 158 23.60 11.95 -17.62
C ILE A 158 23.23 10.51 -17.96
N SER A 159 23.84 9.56 -17.25
CA SER A 159 23.65 8.13 -17.46
C SER A 159 22.41 7.62 -16.74
N VAL A 160 21.71 6.65 -17.34
CA VAL A 160 20.51 6.03 -16.75
C VAL A 160 20.89 5.16 -15.54
N ASN A 161 22.09 4.60 -15.51
CA ASN A 161 22.55 3.76 -14.41
C ASN A 161 22.66 4.52 -13.08
N GLU A 162 23.02 5.81 -13.12
CA GLU A 162 23.09 6.65 -11.91
C GLU A 162 21.70 6.81 -11.25
N ILE A 163 20.64 6.81 -12.05
CA ILE A 163 19.26 6.90 -11.57
C ILE A 163 18.85 5.60 -10.86
N TYR A 164 19.11 4.44 -11.46
CA TYR A 164 18.80 3.14 -10.83
C TYR A 164 19.58 2.92 -9.54
N VAL A 165 20.85 3.35 -9.48
CA VAL A 165 21.65 3.29 -8.24
C VAL A 165 21.05 4.19 -7.16
N THR A 166 20.66 5.42 -7.51
CA THR A 166 20.02 6.35 -6.56
C THR A 166 18.71 5.76 -6.01
N VAL A 167 17.86 5.21 -6.89
CA VAL A 167 16.61 4.53 -6.50
C VAL A 167 16.89 3.35 -5.58
N ALA A 168 17.84 2.50 -5.93
CA ALA A 168 18.18 1.32 -5.12
C ALA A 168 18.68 1.73 -3.72
N VAL A 169 19.52 2.77 -3.62
CA VAL A 169 20.01 3.26 -2.32
C VAL A 169 18.88 3.80 -1.45
N VAL A 170 17.96 4.60 -2.03
CA VAL A 170 16.84 5.15 -1.27
C VAL A 170 15.88 4.05 -0.81
N VAL A 171 15.59 3.07 -1.66
CA VAL A 171 14.73 1.92 -1.30
C VAL A 171 15.40 1.06 -0.23
N LEU A 172 16.70 0.80 -0.32
CA LEU A 172 17.42 0.05 0.71
C LEU A 172 17.41 0.79 2.06
N PHE A 173 17.55 2.11 2.04
CA PHE A 173 17.44 2.92 3.25
C PHE A 173 16.03 2.85 3.86
N ASP A 174 14.99 2.91 3.04
CA ASP A 174 13.60 2.78 3.47
C ASP A 174 13.30 1.40 4.09
N LEU A 175 13.87 0.33 3.52
CA LEU A 175 13.69 -1.03 4.04
C LEU A 175 14.45 -1.31 5.35
N ILE A 176 15.45 -0.49 5.69
CA ILE A 176 16.21 -0.60 6.94
C ILE A 176 15.48 0.08 8.10
N ILE A 177 14.69 1.11 7.81
CA ILE A 177 13.90 1.88 8.79
C ILE A 177 12.66 1.09 9.20
#